data_AF-A0A3C0QJ10-F1
#
_entry.id   AF-A0A3C0QJ10-F1
#
_cell.length_a   1.000
_cell.length_b   1.000
_cell.length_c   1.000
_cell.angle_alpha   90.00
_cell.angle_beta   90.00
_cell.angle_gamma   90.00
#
_symmetry.space_group_name_H-M   'P 1'
#
loop_
_entity.id
_entity.type
_entity.pdbx_description
1 polymer ?
#
loop_
_entity_poly.entity_id
_entity_poly.type
_entity_poly.pdbx_seq_one_letter_code
_entity_poly.pdbx_strand_id
1 'polypeptide(L)'
;MRVSMISWFNFILMLISAFLFSYFYIKSVGPAALEKKIGRIAYPKCARYRLIASAFEAIVCINYIIYFFYPLVTPLPLTFPWNWWISALIAALIAIPGGYLFGKGVKDAGKEAMIPEKEHILYGGIYKKIRHPQAVGELTFWWVIALFMNSPFLTLFSFIWLPIFYFFLQDRGKRPGHSLRK
;
A
#
# COMPACT_ATOMS: atom_id res chain seq x y z
N MET A 1 -16.97 6.84 -28.80
CA MET A 1 -16.12 5.65 -29.06
C MET A 1 -14.71 5.75 -28.45
N ARG A 2 -13.95 6.87 -28.61
CA ARG A 2 -12.57 6.98 -28.08
C ARG A 2 -12.45 7.00 -26.54
N VAL A 3 -13.35 7.69 -25.84
CA VAL A 3 -13.35 7.75 -24.36
C VAL A 3 -13.49 6.36 -23.75
N SER A 4 -14.34 5.51 -24.33
CA SER A 4 -14.54 4.12 -23.89
C SER A 4 -13.24 3.30 -23.92
N MET A 5 -12.42 3.43 -24.97
CA MET A 5 -11.17 2.66 -25.08
C MET A 5 -10.12 3.11 -24.07
N ILE A 6 -10.03 4.42 -23.80
CA ILE A 6 -9.10 4.98 -22.81
C ILE A 6 -9.49 4.54 -21.40
N SER A 7 -10.78 4.60 -21.02
CA SER A 7 -11.27 4.16 -19.72
C SER A 7 -10.98 2.67 -19.47
N TRP A 8 -11.23 1.82 -20.47
CA TRP A 8 -10.92 0.38 -20.37
C TRP A 8 -9.42 0.10 -20.29
N PHE A 9 -8.61 0.79 -21.08
CA PHE A 9 -7.16 0.66 -21.03
C PHE A 9 -6.62 1.05 -19.65
N ASN A 10 -7.05 2.20 -19.11
CA ASN A 10 -6.71 2.66 -17.76
C ASN A 10 -7.13 1.64 -16.70
N PHE A 11 -8.35 1.11 -16.80
CA PHE A 11 -8.85 0.11 -15.85
C PHE A 11 -8.04 -1.20 -15.89
N ILE A 12 -7.74 -1.73 -17.07
CA ILE A 12 -6.91 -2.94 -17.23
C ILE A 12 -5.50 -2.69 -16.70
N LEU A 13 -4.91 -1.53 -17.03
CA LEU A 13 -3.58 -1.16 -16.55
C LEU A 13 -3.54 -1.05 -15.02
N MET A 14 -4.57 -0.47 -14.42
CA MET A 14 -4.74 -0.39 -12.97
C MET A 14 -4.82 -1.79 -12.34
N LEU A 15 -5.60 -2.71 -12.92
CA LEU A 15 -5.72 -4.10 -12.44
C LEU A 15 -4.39 -4.86 -12.51
N ILE A 16 -3.70 -4.78 -13.66
CA ILE A 16 -2.39 -5.43 -13.84
C ILE A 16 -1.38 -4.85 -12.85
N SER A 17 -1.35 -3.52 -12.70
CA SER A 17 -0.44 -2.85 -11.78
C SER A 17 -0.73 -3.21 -10.33
N ALA A 18 -2.01 -3.27 -9.92
CA ALA A 18 -2.41 -3.72 -8.59
C ALA A 18 -1.98 -5.17 -8.32
N PHE A 19 -2.16 -6.07 -9.29
CA PHE A 19 -1.71 -7.45 -9.17
C PHE A 19 -0.18 -7.56 -9.06
N LEU A 20 0.57 -6.84 -9.91
CA LEU A 20 2.04 -6.86 -9.89
C LEU A 20 2.59 -6.22 -8.61
N PHE A 21 2.01 -5.11 -8.17
CA PHE A 21 2.28 -4.53 -6.85
C PHE A 21 2.12 -5.59 -5.77
N SER A 22 0.96 -6.25 -5.71
CA SER A 22 0.67 -7.29 -4.70
C SER A 22 1.73 -8.39 -4.69
N TYR A 23 2.07 -8.89 -5.89
CA TYR A 23 3.03 -9.97 -6.06
C TYR A 23 4.43 -9.60 -5.58
N PHE A 24 4.95 -8.45 -6.03
CA PHE A 24 6.29 -7.99 -5.65
C PHE A 24 6.33 -7.54 -4.20
N TYR A 25 5.28 -6.89 -3.71
CA TYR A 25 5.18 -6.43 -2.33
C TYR A 25 5.19 -7.60 -1.36
N ILE A 26 4.37 -8.63 -1.58
CA ILE A 26 4.35 -9.85 -0.75
C ILE A 26 5.71 -10.57 -0.81
N LYS A 27 6.36 -10.67 -1.98
CA LYS A 27 7.71 -11.25 -2.10
C LYS A 27 8.81 -10.45 -1.42
N SER A 28 8.60 -9.14 -1.25
CA SER A 28 9.54 -8.27 -0.56
C SER A 28 9.51 -8.42 0.96
N VAL A 29 8.43 -9.02 1.48
CA VAL A 29 8.25 -9.31 2.91
C VAL A 29 8.99 -10.59 3.27
N GLY A 30 9.55 -10.64 4.48
CA GLY A 30 10.26 -11.82 4.98
C GLY A 30 11.68 -12.04 4.45
N PRO A 31 12.57 -11.01 4.41
CA PRO A 31 13.98 -11.21 4.02
C PRO A 31 14.68 -12.28 4.87
N ALA A 32 14.33 -12.40 6.16
CA ALA A 32 14.87 -13.43 7.05
C ALA A 32 14.38 -14.86 6.71
N ALA A 33 13.16 -15.02 6.18
CA ALA A 33 12.67 -16.31 5.70
C ALA A 33 13.30 -16.67 4.36
N LEU A 34 13.51 -15.68 3.49
CA LEU A 34 14.19 -15.85 2.21
C LEU A 34 15.69 -16.13 2.39
N GLU A 35 16.35 -15.53 3.38
CA GLU A 35 17.76 -15.79 3.73
C GLU A 35 18.00 -17.27 4.05
N LYS A 36 17.04 -17.95 4.70
CA LYS A 36 17.13 -19.40 4.95
C LYS A 36 17.19 -20.25 3.68
N LYS A 37 16.70 -19.72 2.55
CA LYS A 37 16.66 -20.43 1.26
C LYS A 37 17.80 -20.05 0.32
N ILE A 38 18.16 -18.76 0.26
CA ILE A 38 19.11 -18.23 -0.73
C ILE A 38 20.28 -17.43 -0.11
N GLY A 39 20.43 -17.48 1.21
CA GLY A 39 21.52 -16.82 1.93
C GLY A 39 21.44 -15.29 1.90
N ARG A 40 22.60 -14.64 2.07
CA ARG A 40 22.73 -13.17 2.25
C ARG A 40 22.19 -12.34 1.09
N ILE A 41 22.07 -12.92 -0.11
CA ILE A 41 21.51 -12.26 -1.30
C ILE A 41 20.00 -11.97 -1.15
N ALA A 42 19.33 -12.55 -0.15
CA ALA A 42 17.92 -12.31 0.13
C ALA A 42 17.57 -10.83 0.39
N TYR A 43 18.38 -10.11 1.17
CA TYR A 43 18.12 -8.72 1.54
C TYR A 43 18.14 -7.75 0.34
N PRO A 44 19.20 -7.71 -0.50
CA PRO A 44 19.19 -6.86 -1.69
C PRO A 44 18.11 -7.27 -2.70
N LYS A 45 17.74 -8.56 -2.76
CA LYS A 45 16.63 -9.03 -3.59
C LYS A 45 15.27 -8.54 -3.09
N CYS A 46 15.02 -8.58 -1.79
CA CYS A 46 13.83 -7.99 -1.17
C CYS A 46 13.76 -6.47 -1.38
N ALA A 47 14.90 -5.76 -1.28
CA ALA A 47 14.96 -4.33 -1.58
C ALA A 47 14.55 -4.02 -3.03
N ARG A 48 15.05 -4.80 -4.01
CA ARG A 48 14.63 -4.68 -5.41
C ARG A 48 13.14 -4.96 -5.60
N TYR A 49 12.60 -5.97 -4.90
CA TYR A 49 11.15 -6.24 -4.94
C TYR A 49 10.32 -5.10 -4.36
N ARG A 50 10.76 -4.44 -3.27
CA ARG A 50 10.10 -3.22 -2.77
C ARG A 50 10.11 -2.11 -3.79
N LEU A 51 11.27 -1.84 -4.40
CA LEU A 51 11.38 -0.77 -5.40
C LEU A 51 10.46 -1.01 -6.61
N ILE A 52 10.41 -2.25 -7.11
CA ILE A 52 9.50 -2.62 -8.20
C ILE A 52 8.04 -2.50 -7.76
N ALA A 53 7.70 -2.91 -6.53
CA ALA A 53 6.36 -2.74 -5.99
C ALA A 53 5.98 -1.25 -5.93
N SER A 54 6.81 -0.39 -5.35
CA SER A 54 6.56 1.07 -5.28
C SER A 54 6.41 1.71 -6.66
N ALA A 55 7.08 1.20 -7.70
CA ALA A 55 6.86 1.67 -9.06
C ALA A 55 5.44 1.33 -9.57
N PHE A 56 4.95 0.11 -9.33
CA PHE A 56 3.57 -0.27 -9.65
C PHE A 56 2.54 0.47 -8.80
N GLU A 57 2.86 0.74 -7.53
CA GLU A 57 2.05 1.56 -6.65
C GLU A 57 1.84 2.97 -7.24
N ALA A 58 2.92 3.61 -7.68
CA ALA A 58 2.87 4.92 -8.34
C ALA A 58 2.02 4.87 -9.63
N ILE A 59 2.14 3.81 -10.42
CA ILE A 59 1.29 3.60 -11.61
C ILE A 59 -0.18 3.52 -11.21
N VAL A 60 -0.53 2.79 -10.15
CA VAL A 60 -1.92 2.72 -9.66
C VAL A 60 -2.43 4.10 -9.23
N CYS A 61 -1.63 4.87 -8.50
CA CYS A 61 -1.98 6.26 -8.13
C CYS A 61 -2.26 7.14 -9.35
N ILE A 62 -1.44 7.02 -10.40
CA ILE A 62 -1.67 7.73 -11.67
C ILE A 62 -2.98 7.26 -12.33
N ASN A 63 -3.26 5.95 -12.33
CA ASN A 63 -4.52 5.44 -12.89
C ASN A 63 -5.76 5.92 -12.12
N TYR A 64 -5.67 6.11 -10.80
CA TYR A 64 -6.75 6.75 -10.01
C TYR A 64 -7.02 8.17 -10.53
N ILE A 65 -5.97 8.96 -10.76
CA ILE A 65 -6.08 10.32 -11.30
C ILE A 65 -6.68 10.30 -12.71
N ILE A 66 -6.20 9.41 -13.58
CA ILE A 66 -6.74 9.28 -14.95
C ILE A 66 -8.20 8.84 -14.91
N TYR A 67 -8.58 7.94 -13.98
CA TYR A 67 -9.97 7.49 -13.82
C TYR A 67 -10.92 8.65 -13.50
N PHE A 68 -10.47 9.65 -12.73
CA PHE A 68 -11.27 10.85 -12.46
C PHE A 68 -11.66 11.59 -13.75
N PHE A 69 -10.76 11.66 -14.74
CA PHE A 69 -11.03 12.31 -16.03
C PHE A 69 -11.72 11.39 -17.04
N TYR A 70 -11.44 10.08 -16.98
CA TYR A 70 -11.92 9.06 -17.91
C TYR A 70 -12.52 7.88 -17.14
N PRO A 71 -13.67 8.07 -16.46
CA PRO A 71 -14.26 7.00 -15.67
C PRO A 71 -14.77 5.88 -16.56
N LEU A 72 -14.86 4.69 -15.99
CA LEU A 72 -15.48 3.55 -16.64
C LEU A 72 -17.01 3.69 -16.57
N VAL A 73 -17.71 3.41 -17.68
CA VAL A 73 -19.16 3.34 -17.69
C VAL A 73 -19.58 2.10 -16.90
N THR A 74 -20.04 2.31 -15.67
CA THR A 74 -20.51 1.25 -14.77
C THR A 74 -21.91 1.59 -14.27
N PRO A 75 -22.66 0.63 -13.71
CA PRO A 75 -23.94 0.91 -13.06
C PRO A 75 -23.81 1.78 -11.79
N LEU A 76 -22.58 1.99 -11.30
CA LEU A 76 -22.32 2.80 -10.13
C LEU A 76 -22.37 4.29 -10.48
N PRO A 77 -22.81 5.14 -9.55
CA PRO A 77 -22.76 6.58 -9.76
C PRO A 77 -21.31 7.06 -9.89
N LEU A 78 -21.07 7.99 -10.81
CA LEU A 78 -19.74 8.57 -11.05
C LEU A 78 -19.22 9.34 -9.83
N THR A 79 -20.13 9.97 -9.10
CA THR A 79 -19.83 10.74 -7.88
C THR A 79 -20.75 10.32 -6.74
N PHE A 80 -20.33 10.56 -5.51
CA PHE A 80 -21.22 10.41 -4.35
C PHE A 80 -22.44 11.36 -4.46
N PRO A 81 -23.59 11.00 -3.85
CA PRO A 81 -24.81 11.81 -3.91
C PRO A 81 -24.74 13.10 -3.06
N TRP A 82 -23.66 13.29 -2.30
CA TRP A 82 -23.46 14.43 -1.42
C TRP A 82 -22.40 15.40 -1.97
N ASN A 83 -22.35 16.59 -1.37
CA ASN A 83 -21.40 17.63 -1.78
C ASN A 83 -19.95 17.19 -1.53
N TRP A 84 -19.04 17.51 -2.46
CA TRP A 84 -17.62 17.14 -2.44
C TRP A 84 -16.93 17.42 -1.08
N TRP A 85 -17.29 18.51 -0.41
CA TRP A 85 -16.73 18.87 0.90
C TRP A 85 -16.95 17.80 1.98
N ILE A 86 -18.05 17.04 1.91
CA ILE A 86 -18.30 15.91 2.82
C ILE A 86 -17.27 14.81 2.57
N SER A 87 -17.00 14.47 1.30
CA SER A 87 -15.95 13.50 0.94
C SER A 87 -14.56 14.00 1.35
N ALA A 88 -14.27 15.28 1.15
CA ALA A 88 -13.01 15.90 1.58
C ALA A 88 -12.83 15.87 3.11
N LEU A 89 -13.89 16.12 3.87
CA LEU A 89 -13.88 16.03 5.34
C LEU A 89 -13.62 14.60 5.80
N ILE A 90 -14.30 13.61 5.23
CA ILE A 90 -14.08 12.19 5.55
C ILE A 90 -12.65 11.79 5.19
N ALA A 91 -12.17 12.21 4.01
CA ALA A 91 -10.78 11.98 3.58
C ALA A 91 -9.78 12.58 4.58
N ALA A 92 -10.00 13.80 5.07
CA ALA A 92 -9.15 14.43 6.06
C ALA A 92 -9.15 13.68 7.41
N LEU A 93 -10.33 13.24 7.88
CA LEU A 93 -10.47 12.46 9.11
C LEU A 93 -9.74 11.11 9.05
N ILE A 94 -9.61 10.53 7.86
CA ILE A 94 -8.83 9.30 7.62
C ILE A 94 -7.33 9.62 7.43
N ALA A 95 -7.02 10.69 6.68
CA ALA A 95 -5.67 11.07 6.33
C ALA A 95 -4.84 11.52 7.53
N ILE A 96 -5.45 12.19 8.51
CA ILE A 96 -4.74 12.64 9.73
C ILE A 96 -4.15 11.45 10.52
N PRO A 97 -4.95 10.47 10.98
CA PRO A 97 -4.41 9.32 11.71
C PRO A 97 -3.53 8.44 10.81
N GLY A 98 -3.92 8.23 9.55
CA GLY A 98 -3.14 7.44 8.58
C GLY A 98 -1.77 8.04 8.31
N GLY A 99 -1.73 9.34 8.02
CA GLY A 99 -0.51 10.11 7.80
C GLY A 99 0.37 10.22 9.03
N TYR A 100 -0.22 10.31 10.23
CA TYR A 100 0.54 10.24 11.48
C TYR A 100 1.26 8.89 11.64
N LEU A 101 0.56 7.78 11.42
CA LEU A 101 1.14 6.43 11.50
C LEU A 101 2.23 6.23 10.44
N PHE A 102 1.97 6.67 9.20
CA PHE A 102 2.93 6.60 8.11
C PHE A 102 4.18 7.41 8.42
N GLY A 103 4.02 8.70 8.75
CA GLY A 103 5.13 9.61 9.01
C GLY A 103 5.97 9.20 10.22
N LYS A 104 5.32 8.78 11.31
CA LYS A 104 6.04 8.25 12.49
C LYS A 104 6.72 6.93 12.19
N GLY A 105 6.09 6.07 11.39
CA GLY A 105 6.69 4.83 10.91
C GLY A 105 7.96 5.07 10.08
N VAL A 106 7.89 5.98 9.10
CA VAL A 106 9.05 6.37 8.29
C VAL A 106 10.16 6.98 9.14
N LYS A 107 9.81 7.88 10.06
CA LYS A 107 10.77 8.52 10.96
C LYS A 107 11.48 7.52 11.86
N ASP A 108 10.74 6.59 12.45
CA ASP A 108 11.27 5.61 13.40
C ASP A 108 12.01 4.45 12.68
N ALA A 109 11.69 4.14 11.43
CA ALA A 109 12.39 3.13 10.62
C ALA A 109 13.63 3.66 9.89
N GLY A 110 13.65 4.95 9.53
CA GLY A 110 14.75 5.54 8.76
C GLY A 110 15.04 4.78 7.46
N LYS A 111 16.30 4.37 7.26
CA LYS A 111 16.75 3.65 6.06
C LYS A 111 16.12 2.25 5.92
N GLU A 112 15.70 1.63 7.02
CA GLU A 112 15.09 0.29 7.02
C GLU A 112 13.71 0.23 6.37
N ALA A 113 13.06 1.39 6.20
CA ALA A 113 11.80 1.50 5.47
C ALA A 113 11.91 0.89 4.07
N MET A 114 13.03 1.18 3.37
CA MET A 114 13.21 0.81 1.98
C MET A 114 14.30 -0.26 1.80
N ILE A 115 15.36 -0.23 2.60
CA ILE A 115 16.48 -1.17 2.53
C ILE A 115 16.45 -2.03 3.81
N PRO A 116 15.96 -3.27 3.76
CA PRO A 116 16.06 -4.15 4.91
C PRO A 116 17.54 -4.44 5.18
N GLU A 117 18.00 -4.17 6.40
CA GLU A 117 19.34 -4.49 6.87
C GLU A 117 19.26 -5.59 7.94
N LYS A 118 20.36 -6.33 8.13
CA LYS A 118 20.41 -7.43 9.10
C LYS A 118 20.78 -6.94 10.49
N GLU A 119 21.62 -5.89 10.57
CA GLU A 119 22.13 -5.36 11.84
C GLU A 119 21.13 -4.45 12.56
N HIS A 120 20.17 -3.85 11.86
CA HIS A 120 19.19 -2.96 12.48
C HIS A 120 17.93 -3.69 12.96
N ILE A 121 17.52 -3.34 14.17
CA ILE A 121 16.36 -3.93 14.82
C ILE A 121 15.34 -2.79 15.04
N LEU A 122 14.18 -2.88 14.38
CA LEU A 122 13.04 -1.98 14.58
C LEU A 122 12.41 -2.22 15.97
N TYR A 123 13.12 -1.90 17.07
CA TYR A 123 12.63 -2.05 18.45
C TYR A 123 12.40 -0.72 19.17
N GLY A 124 12.43 0.40 18.44
CA GLY A 124 12.22 1.76 18.95
C GLY A 124 10.83 2.34 18.64
N GLY A 125 10.44 3.37 19.41
CA GLY A 125 9.32 4.25 19.04
C GLY A 125 7.97 3.55 18.82
N ILE A 126 7.30 3.87 17.70
CA ILE A 126 5.99 3.30 17.34
C ILE A 126 6.04 1.80 17.07
N TYR A 127 7.20 1.26 16.67
CA TYR A 127 7.39 -0.17 16.39
C TYR A 127 7.25 -1.06 17.64
N LYS A 128 7.30 -0.47 18.85
CA LYS A 128 6.95 -1.17 20.10
C LYS A 128 5.46 -1.49 20.24
N LYS A 129 4.59 -0.73 19.56
CA LYS A 129 3.13 -0.87 19.64
C LYS A 129 2.52 -1.41 18.35
N ILE A 130 3.04 -0.98 17.19
CA ILE A 130 2.52 -1.35 15.87
C ILE A 130 3.67 -1.87 15.03
N ARG A 131 3.57 -3.10 14.53
CA ARG A 131 4.67 -3.77 13.82
C ARG A 131 4.98 -3.16 12.45
N HIS A 132 3.95 -2.67 11.75
CA HIS A 132 4.06 -2.09 10.41
C HIS A 132 3.24 -0.80 10.31
N PRO A 133 3.62 0.25 11.05
CA PRO A 133 2.88 1.51 11.10
C PRO A 133 2.81 2.19 9.72
N GLN A 134 3.86 2.04 8.91
CA GLN A 134 3.92 2.53 7.54
C GLN A 134 2.85 1.87 6.67
N ALA A 135 2.79 0.53 6.67
CA ALA A 135 1.83 -0.21 5.85
C ALA A 135 0.38 0.07 6.26
N VAL A 136 0.12 0.25 7.56
CA VAL A 136 -1.20 0.65 8.06
C VAL A 136 -1.57 2.06 7.57
N GLY A 137 -0.64 3.01 7.60
CA GLY A 137 -0.86 4.35 7.07
C GLY A 137 -1.06 4.36 5.55
N GLU A 138 -0.19 3.67 4.80
CA GLU A 138 -0.24 3.49 3.35
C GLU A 138 -1.59 2.93 2.89
N LEU A 139 -2.09 1.90 3.58
CA LEU A 139 -3.41 1.32 3.33
C LEU A 139 -4.51 2.37 3.35
N THR A 140 -4.52 3.28 4.34
CA THR A 140 -5.57 4.29 4.46
C THR A 140 -5.56 5.32 3.33
N PHE A 141 -4.41 5.59 2.72
CA PHE A 141 -4.30 6.60 1.66
C PHE A 141 -5.07 6.24 0.39
N TRP A 142 -5.31 4.95 0.11
CA TRP A 142 -6.14 4.53 -1.03
C TRP A 142 -7.58 5.01 -0.93
N TRP A 143 -8.16 5.04 0.27
CA TRP A 143 -9.48 5.63 0.50
C TRP A 143 -9.43 7.15 0.52
N VAL A 144 -8.36 7.75 1.06
CA VAL A 144 -8.18 9.21 1.03
C VAL A 144 -8.20 9.73 -0.40
N ILE A 145 -7.42 9.12 -1.30
CA ILE A 145 -7.36 9.53 -2.71
C ILE A 145 -8.73 9.32 -3.39
N ALA A 146 -9.35 8.16 -3.19
CA ALA A 146 -10.66 7.85 -3.79
C ALA A 146 -11.79 8.80 -3.34
N LEU A 147 -11.83 9.13 -2.04
CA LEU A 147 -12.79 10.06 -1.46
C LEU A 147 -12.50 11.50 -1.90
N PHE A 148 -11.24 11.89 -1.99
CA PHE A 148 -10.87 13.21 -2.50
C PHE A 148 -11.26 13.40 -3.97
N MET A 149 -11.17 12.35 -4.77
CA MET A 149 -11.70 12.28 -6.15
C MET A 149 -13.22 12.11 -6.21
N ASN A 150 -13.89 12.01 -5.05
CA ASN A 150 -15.33 11.84 -4.92
C ASN A 150 -15.90 10.66 -5.71
N SER A 151 -15.12 9.58 -5.85
CA SER A 151 -15.48 8.44 -6.70
C SER A 151 -15.92 7.22 -5.89
N PRO A 152 -17.20 6.82 -5.96
CA PRO A 152 -17.71 5.60 -5.33
C PRO A 152 -17.00 4.34 -5.86
N PHE A 153 -16.75 4.28 -7.16
CA PHE A 153 -16.04 3.16 -7.78
C PHE A 153 -14.62 2.99 -7.22
N LEU A 154 -13.81 4.05 -7.19
CA LEU A 154 -12.44 3.96 -6.65
C LEU A 154 -12.46 3.61 -5.15
N THR A 155 -13.47 4.09 -4.41
CA THR A 155 -13.63 3.78 -2.99
C THR A 155 -13.88 2.28 -2.77
N LEU A 156 -14.73 1.67 -3.61
CA LEU A 156 -14.98 0.23 -3.59
C LEU A 156 -13.78 -0.56 -4.09
N PHE A 157 -13.11 -0.08 -5.15
CA PHE A 157 -11.90 -0.70 -5.67
C PHE A 157 -10.79 -0.76 -4.61
N SER A 158 -10.65 0.26 -3.76
CA SER A 158 -9.65 0.31 -2.68
C SER A 158 -9.76 -0.83 -1.66
N PHE A 159 -10.88 -1.57 -1.60
CA PHE A 159 -10.96 -2.78 -0.78
C PHE A 159 -10.02 -3.90 -1.24
N ILE A 160 -9.55 -3.87 -2.49
CA ILE A 160 -8.54 -4.82 -3.00
C ILE A 160 -7.24 -4.79 -2.20
N TRP A 161 -6.93 -3.65 -1.57
CA TRP A 161 -5.72 -3.45 -0.77
C TRP A 161 -5.78 -4.19 0.58
N LEU A 162 -6.97 -4.40 1.16
CA LEU A 162 -7.12 -5.08 2.45
C LEU A 162 -6.42 -6.46 2.50
N PRO A 163 -6.69 -7.41 1.59
CA PRO A 163 -6.03 -8.72 1.62
C PRO A 163 -4.50 -8.59 1.42
N ILE A 164 -4.05 -7.68 0.56
CA ILE A 164 -2.62 -7.48 0.25
C ILE A 164 -1.87 -7.03 1.50
N PHE A 165 -2.38 -5.98 2.16
CA PHE A 165 -1.81 -5.46 3.39
C PHE A 165 -2.00 -6.44 4.56
N TYR A 166 -3.09 -7.20 4.60
CA TYR A 166 -3.26 -8.26 5.60
C TYR A 166 -2.17 -9.32 5.48
N PHE A 167 -1.83 -9.80 4.27
CA PHE A 167 -0.72 -10.75 4.09
C PHE A 167 0.64 -10.15 4.48
N PHE A 168 0.85 -8.86 4.18
CA PHE A 168 2.06 -8.13 4.61
C PHE A 168 2.16 -8.07 6.14
N LEU A 169 1.08 -7.70 6.82
CA LEU A 169 0.98 -7.66 8.28
C LEU A 169 1.11 -9.05 8.90
N GLN A 170 0.60 -10.07 8.21
CA GLN A 170 0.63 -11.46 8.63
C GLN A 170 2.00 -12.09 8.46
N ASP A 171 3.02 -11.49 7.83
CA ASP A 171 4.33 -12.16 7.72
C ASP A 171 4.91 -12.48 9.11
N ARG A 172 4.62 -13.71 9.55
CA ARG A 172 4.97 -14.35 10.83
C ARG A 172 6.38 -14.90 10.71
N GLY A 173 7.29 -14.12 10.13
CA GLY A 173 8.71 -14.35 10.29
C GLY A 173 9.03 -14.19 11.78
N LYS A 174 8.98 -15.29 12.54
CA LYS A 174 9.78 -15.46 13.76
C LYS A 174 11.21 -15.11 13.37
N ARG A 175 11.63 -13.86 13.58
CA ARG A 175 13.05 -13.52 13.57
C ARG A 175 13.68 -14.42 14.65
N PRO A 176 14.78 -15.13 14.37
CA PRO A 176 15.48 -15.88 15.40
C PRO A 176 15.88 -14.88 16.50
N GLY A 177 15.28 -15.03 17.68
CA GLY A 177 15.31 -14.04 18.76
C GLY A 177 14.04 -13.98 19.58
N HIS A 178 12.90 -14.46 19.06
CA HIS A 178 11.71 -14.73 19.89
C HIS A 178 11.84 -16.08 20.65
N SER A 179 12.93 -16.19 21.42
CA SER A 179 13.13 -17.18 22.47
C SER A 179 13.20 -16.49 23.83
N LEU A 180 12.29 -15.55 24.10
CA LEU A 180 12.11 -15.01 25.45
C LEU A 180 10.63 -14.68 25.66
N ARG A 181 9.89 -15.73 26.05
CA ARG A 181 8.92 -15.76 27.14
C ARG A 181 8.45 -17.21 27.28
N LYS A 182 9.11 -17.92 28.19
CA LYS A 182 8.43 -18.88 29.05
C LYS A 182 7.41 -18.12 29.90
#